data_AF-R7Z0X2-F1
#
_entry.id   AF-R7Z0X2-F1
#
_cell.length_a   1.000
_cell.length_b   1.000
_cell.length_c   1.000
_cell.angle_alpha   90.00
_cell.angle_beta   90.00
_cell.angle_gamma   90.00
#
_symmetry.space_group_name_H-M   'P 1'
#
loop_
_entity.id
_entity.type
_entity.pdbx_description
1 polymer ?
#
loop_
_entity_poly.entity_id
_entity_poly.type
_entity_poly.pdbx_seq_one_letter_code
_entity_poly.pdbx_strand_id
1 'polypeptide(L)'
;MDSGLLDSNTHLGINAPPKDRIRIRKMTTCAPIPVEGKYSTNWTSEKKHGVEMYLPTSPPEDAHKYYYLGDSWLFGFHVSNYTHVVSNLSVGFSPLPYKLEIRSAYPQNSTESGFAPIPELSRTDADVTVLLLNNRVSYTGKVLDPWFQATLPIGGNRLNEAWISNSTLTGVGCTEQYQFCNSNRCTPLSGGYDPRFLEAPRDLGFSPIQQATHRLLVYSVLSVRMNPILMFLRNEILLASTLVYGAFGISGPLPDTQWQTEMEGIHNISMTGLQRSVVGHAAEPNLHIRPGVELHSFIVPETDPLNLHLCRNQKFRTATHSSFSMFGLCFLVLTCTLVIVTSLSLPNLVHRIQRRSPNGVVPRLAWIEDDVLQLQRIALEGRGIGPWKQRWDGVPVTTGFGKKFRRDMASTFTEWGQISEIFKPLTEPESGREPGELEGLKNHMQVGQDS
;
A
#
# COMPACT_ATOMS: atom_id res chain seq x y z
N MET A 1 -4.21 20.45 2.62
CA MET A 1 -3.65 19.15 3.04
C MET A 1 -2.15 19.30 3.20
N ASP A 2 -1.59 18.65 4.22
CA ASP A 2 -0.16 18.77 4.56
C ASP A 2 0.34 17.43 5.05
N SER A 3 1.40 16.90 4.44
CA SER A 3 2.00 15.64 4.84
C SER A 3 2.67 15.69 6.21
N GLY A 4 2.94 16.90 6.73
CA GLY A 4 3.92 17.11 7.77
C GLY A 4 5.33 16.73 7.29
N LEU A 5 6.26 16.59 8.25
CA LEU A 5 7.64 16.20 7.95
C LEU A 5 7.78 14.68 7.86
N LEU A 6 7.86 14.16 6.63
CA LEU A 6 8.12 12.76 6.34
C LEU A 6 9.62 12.46 6.45
N ASP A 7 10.01 11.69 7.47
CA ASP A 7 11.36 11.14 7.63
C ASP A 7 11.70 10.05 6.59
N SER A 8 12.89 10.17 5.99
CA SER A 8 13.36 9.28 4.94
C SER A 8 13.48 7.81 5.37
N ASN A 9 13.72 7.53 6.66
CA ASN A 9 13.82 6.16 7.17
C ASN A 9 12.45 5.62 7.57
N THR A 10 11.71 6.34 8.43
CA THR A 10 10.48 5.78 9.02
C THR A 10 9.33 5.73 8.03
N HIS A 11 9.20 6.71 7.14
CA HIS A 11 8.06 6.81 6.22
C HIS A 11 8.38 6.31 4.81
N LEU A 12 9.64 6.43 4.37
CA LEU A 12 10.07 6.14 3.00
C LEU A 12 11.02 4.94 2.88
N GLY A 13 11.40 4.31 4.00
CA GLY A 13 12.15 3.05 3.99
C GLY A 13 13.66 3.16 3.71
N ILE A 14 14.24 4.36 3.67
CA ILE A 14 15.68 4.56 3.47
C ILE A 14 16.41 4.36 4.80
N ASN A 15 17.04 3.19 4.96
CA ASN A 15 17.70 2.73 6.18
C ASN A 15 19.01 3.47 6.48
N ALA A 16 18.90 4.71 6.95
CA ALA A 16 20.02 5.55 7.35
C ALA A 16 20.08 5.77 8.88
N PRO A 17 21.28 5.92 9.47
CA PRO A 17 21.43 6.37 10.86
C PRO A 17 20.89 7.80 11.01
N PRO A 18 20.50 8.26 12.22
CA PRO A 18 19.84 9.55 12.42
C PRO A 18 20.54 10.76 11.78
N LYS A 19 21.88 10.78 11.77
CA LYS A 19 22.69 11.85 11.18
C LYS A 19 22.60 11.97 9.65
N ASP A 20 22.20 10.90 8.97
CA ASP A 20 22.14 10.81 7.51
C ASP A 20 20.69 10.81 6.99
N ARG A 21 19.71 10.98 7.88
CA ARG A 21 18.29 11.12 7.50
C ARG A 21 17.99 12.53 7.05
N ILE A 22 17.02 12.65 6.15
CA ILE A 22 16.43 13.93 5.78
C ILE A 22 14.91 13.83 5.90
N ARG A 23 14.26 14.98 6.04
CA ARG A 23 12.80 15.07 6.08
C ARG A 23 12.29 15.85 4.89
N ILE A 24 11.15 15.44 4.36
CA ILE A 24 10.46 16.11 3.27
C ILE A 24 9.03 16.42 3.65
N ARG A 25 8.51 17.56 3.19
CA ARG A 25 7.10 17.95 3.36
C ARG A 25 6.52 18.30 2.00
N LYS A 26 5.30 17.84 1.76
CA LYS A 26 4.44 18.25 0.66
C LYS A 26 3.21 18.94 1.22
N MET A 27 2.93 20.13 0.70
CA MET A 27 1.73 20.88 1.01
C MET A 27 0.88 21.05 -0.25
N THR A 28 -0.41 20.79 -0.14
CA THR A 28 -1.39 20.97 -1.22
C THR A 28 -2.52 21.84 -0.71
N THR A 29 -2.74 22.97 -1.37
CA THR A 29 -3.83 23.91 -1.04
C THR A 29 -4.74 24.02 -2.25
N CYS A 30 -6.04 23.77 -2.08
CA CYS A 30 -7.00 23.80 -3.17
C CYS A 30 -8.23 24.64 -2.80
N ALA A 31 -8.84 25.27 -3.79
CA ALA A 31 -10.09 25.99 -3.65
C ALA A 31 -10.93 25.91 -4.94
N PRO A 32 -12.26 25.78 -4.85
CA PRO A 32 -13.15 25.94 -5.98
C PRO A 32 -13.00 27.31 -6.64
N ILE A 33 -13.04 27.36 -7.97
CA ILE A 33 -12.95 28.57 -8.78
C ILE A 33 -14.28 28.76 -9.51
N PRO A 34 -14.86 29.97 -9.53
CA PRO A 34 -16.09 30.27 -10.28
C PRO A 34 -15.81 30.40 -11.79
N VAL A 35 -15.35 29.31 -12.42
CA VAL A 35 -14.92 29.28 -13.83
C VAL A 35 -16.04 29.65 -14.78
N GLU A 36 -17.25 29.10 -14.59
CA GLU A 36 -18.41 29.37 -15.43
C GLU A 36 -18.88 30.82 -15.28
N GLY A 37 -18.98 31.33 -14.05
CA GLY A 37 -19.57 32.63 -13.77
C GLY A 37 -18.65 33.84 -14.02
N LYS A 38 -17.33 33.68 -13.87
CA LYS A 38 -16.37 34.80 -13.95
C LYS A 38 -15.38 34.69 -15.11
N TYR A 39 -14.97 33.48 -15.47
CA TYR A 39 -13.84 33.26 -16.39
C TYR A 39 -14.27 32.56 -17.68
N SER A 40 -15.55 32.61 -18.04
CA SER A 40 -16.07 31.99 -19.27
C SER A 40 -16.79 32.99 -20.17
N THR A 41 -16.93 32.64 -21.43
CA THR A 41 -17.72 33.37 -22.42
C THR A 41 -19.12 32.76 -22.57
N ASN A 42 -20.03 33.51 -23.19
CA ASN A 42 -21.24 32.91 -23.75
C ASN A 42 -20.88 32.01 -24.94
N TRP A 43 -21.76 31.08 -25.26
CA TRP A 43 -21.63 30.26 -26.47
C TRP A 43 -21.55 31.14 -27.72
N THR A 44 -20.56 30.89 -28.57
CA THR A 44 -20.34 31.62 -29.82
C THR A 44 -19.98 30.67 -30.95
N SER A 45 -20.44 30.95 -32.17
CA SER A 45 -20.01 30.23 -33.37
C SER A 45 -18.61 30.65 -33.87
N GLU A 46 -18.06 31.72 -33.31
CA GLU A 46 -16.72 32.22 -33.66
C GLU A 46 -15.64 31.22 -33.22
N LYS A 47 -14.86 30.73 -34.19
CA LYS A 47 -13.67 29.90 -33.95
C LYS A 47 -12.46 30.80 -33.77
N LYS A 48 -11.90 30.81 -32.56
CA LYS A 48 -10.66 31.53 -32.25
C LYS A 48 -9.44 30.69 -32.64
N HIS A 49 -8.30 31.35 -32.80
CA HIS A 49 -7.02 30.66 -33.03
C HIS A 49 -6.70 29.67 -31.90
N GLY A 50 -6.15 28.50 -32.24
CA GLY A 50 -5.78 27.45 -31.30
C GLY A 50 -6.91 26.49 -30.92
N VAL A 51 -8.14 26.68 -31.42
CA VAL A 51 -9.28 25.78 -31.14
C VAL A 51 -9.01 24.37 -31.65
N GLU A 52 -8.32 24.26 -32.79
CA GLU A 52 -7.89 23.03 -33.42
C GLU A 52 -7.05 22.12 -32.51
N MET A 53 -6.35 22.69 -31.50
CA MET A 53 -5.60 21.91 -30.52
C MET A 53 -6.52 21.09 -29.60
N TYR A 54 -7.68 21.65 -29.25
CA TYR A 54 -8.63 21.03 -28.34
C TYR A 54 -9.71 20.25 -29.08
N LEU A 55 -10.10 20.74 -30.25
CA LEU A 55 -11.19 20.26 -31.07
C LEU A 55 -10.70 20.13 -32.51
N PRO A 56 -9.90 19.08 -32.83
CA PRO A 56 -9.31 18.90 -34.16
C PRO A 56 -10.38 18.72 -35.24
N THR A 57 -11.56 18.23 -34.86
CA THR A 57 -12.74 18.15 -35.71
C THR A 57 -13.90 18.89 -35.04
N SER A 58 -14.25 20.06 -35.57
CA SER A 58 -15.42 20.82 -35.16
C SER A 58 -16.38 20.98 -36.35
N PRO A 59 -17.64 20.51 -36.23
CA PRO A 59 -18.63 20.68 -37.29
C PRO A 59 -18.84 22.15 -37.70
N PRO A 60 -19.42 22.41 -38.89
CA PRO A 60 -19.62 23.76 -39.41
C PRO A 60 -20.55 24.63 -38.54
N GLU A 61 -21.44 24.03 -37.77
CA GLU A 61 -22.46 24.70 -36.94
C GLU A 61 -22.20 24.56 -35.42
N ASP A 62 -20.98 24.21 -35.02
CA ASP A 62 -20.65 24.01 -33.61
C ASP A 62 -20.50 25.37 -32.88
N ALA A 63 -21.04 25.43 -31.67
CA ALA A 63 -20.90 26.60 -30.79
C ALA A 63 -19.84 26.31 -29.73
N HIS A 64 -18.98 27.28 -29.47
CA HIS A 64 -17.82 27.17 -28.61
C HIS A 64 -18.00 28.05 -27.37
N LYS A 65 -17.48 27.56 -26.25
CA LYS A 65 -17.38 28.29 -24.99
C LYS A 65 -15.94 28.27 -24.51
N TYR A 66 -15.36 29.45 -24.35
CA TYR A 66 -13.96 29.66 -23.99
C TYR A 66 -13.81 30.02 -22.51
N TYR A 67 -12.74 29.51 -21.89
CA TYR A 67 -12.38 29.74 -20.49
C TYR A 67 -11.03 30.46 -20.36
N TYR A 68 -10.99 31.53 -19.58
CA TYR A 68 -9.89 32.50 -19.47
C TYR A 68 -9.29 32.50 -18.07
N LEU A 69 -8.49 31.48 -17.77
CA LEU A 69 -7.72 31.35 -16.53
C LEU A 69 -6.23 31.65 -16.78
N GLY A 70 -5.87 32.03 -18.01
CA GLY A 70 -4.52 32.26 -18.49
C GLY A 70 -4.35 31.87 -19.96
N ASP A 71 -3.28 32.35 -20.59
CA ASP A 71 -2.93 32.00 -21.96
C ASP A 71 -2.46 30.56 -22.04
N SER A 72 -2.84 29.81 -23.07
CA SER A 72 -2.41 28.43 -23.27
C SER A 72 -1.03 28.36 -23.92
N TRP A 73 -0.20 27.45 -23.43
CA TRP A 73 1.14 27.19 -23.92
C TRP A 73 1.35 25.69 -24.15
N LEU A 74 2.12 25.35 -25.18
CA LEU A 74 2.51 23.97 -25.46
C LEU A 74 3.99 23.93 -25.82
N PHE A 75 4.80 23.23 -25.01
CA PHE A 75 6.24 23.11 -25.20
C PHE A 75 6.95 24.46 -25.39
N GLY A 76 6.53 25.49 -24.63
CA GLY A 76 7.09 26.84 -24.71
C GLY A 76 6.61 27.69 -25.88
N PHE A 77 5.62 27.23 -26.66
CA PHE A 77 4.96 28.02 -27.69
C PHE A 77 3.58 28.47 -27.25
N HIS A 78 3.27 29.74 -27.44
CA HIS A 78 1.94 30.29 -27.19
C HIS A 78 0.94 29.74 -28.21
N VAL A 79 -0.17 29.18 -27.73
CA VAL A 79 -1.21 28.57 -28.57
C VAL A 79 -2.44 29.47 -28.68
N SER A 80 -2.95 29.95 -27.55
CA SER A 80 -4.21 30.69 -27.51
C SER A 80 -4.28 31.62 -26.30
N ASN A 81 -5.05 32.70 -26.42
CA ASN A 81 -5.32 33.64 -25.31
C ASN A 81 -6.40 33.15 -24.32
N TYR A 82 -6.70 31.86 -24.34
CA TYR A 82 -7.65 31.19 -23.46
C TYR A 82 -7.04 29.86 -23.02
N THR A 83 -7.46 29.37 -21.86
CA THR A 83 -6.89 28.20 -21.18
C THR A 83 -7.49 26.89 -21.69
N HIS A 84 -8.78 26.92 -21.99
CA HIS A 84 -9.55 25.78 -22.46
C HIS A 84 -10.76 26.23 -23.27
N VAL A 85 -11.23 25.37 -24.18
CA VAL A 85 -12.45 25.57 -24.96
C VAL A 85 -13.22 24.26 -25.01
N VAL A 86 -14.54 24.38 -24.92
CA VAL A 86 -15.47 23.27 -25.15
C VAL A 86 -16.44 23.65 -26.25
N SER A 87 -16.99 22.63 -26.89
CA SER A 87 -18.03 22.78 -27.90
C SER A 87 -19.36 22.22 -27.40
N ASN A 88 -20.48 22.69 -27.92
CA ASN A 88 -21.79 22.25 -27.43
C ASN A 88 -21.99 20.75 -27.70
N LEU A 89 -21.45 20.25 -28.81
CA LEU A 89 -21.45 18.84 -29.17
C LEU A 89 -20.51 18.02 -28.28
N SER A 90 -19.26 18.49 -28.06
CA SER A 90 -18.30 17.75 -27.23
C SER A 90 -18.79 17.59 -25.78
N VAL A 91 -19.50 18.59 -25.25
CA VAL A 91 -20.18 18.50 -23.95
C VAL A 91 -21.40 17.59 -24.02
N GLY A 92 -22.23 17.69 -25.06
CA GLY A 92 -23.45 16.91 -25.23
C GLY A 92 -23.24 15.42 -25.57
N PHE A 93 -22.09 15.05 -26.14
CA PHE A 93 -21.78 13.69 -26.60
C PHE A 93 -20.59 13.03 -25.87
N SER A 94 -20.07 13.62 -24.81
CA SER A 94 -19.03 12.96 -23.99
C SER A 94 -19.55 11.63 -23.44
N PRO A 95 -18.90 10.48 -23.72
CA PRO A 95 -19.36 9.17 -23.25
C PRO A 95 -19.13 8.95 -21.76
N LEU A 96 -18.35 9.83 -21.11
CA LEU A 96 -17.93 9.67 -19.72
C LEU A 96 -18.84 10.52 -18.81
N PRO A 97 -19.32 9.95 -17.68
CA PRO A 97 -20.17 10.70 -16.74
C PRO A 97 -19.44 11.91 -16.13
N TYR A 98 -18.13 11.78 -15.91
CA TYR A 98 -17.24 12.86 -15.54
C TYR A 98 -16.14 12.96 -16.59
N LYS A 99 -15.88 14.16 -17.09
CA LYS A 99 -14.71 14.45 -17.92
C LYS A 99 -13.85 15.51 -17.24
N LEU A 100 -12.67 15.10 -16.83
CA LEU A 100 -11.67 15.92 -16.16
C LEU A 100 -10.65 16.44 -17.16
N GLU A 101 -10.42 17.75 -17.13
CA GLU A 101 -9.41 18.46 -17.91
C GLU A 101 -8.45 19.16 -16.96
N ILE A 102 -7.14 19.01 -17.20
CA ILE A 102 -6.11 19.50 -16.28
C ILE A 102 -5.20 20.50 -17.00
N ARG A 103 -4.87 21.59 -16.32
CA ARG A 103 -3.87 22.58 -16.77
C ARG A 103 -2.92 22.89 -15.63
N SER A 104 -1.63 22.81 -15.88
CA SER A 104 -0.61 23.07 -14.86
C SER A 104 0.36 24.15 -15.34
N ALA A 105 0.83 24.96 -14.41
CA ALA A 105 1.79 26.03 -14.61
C ALA A 105 2.87 25.96 -13.53
N TYR A 106 4.11 26.16 -13.97
CA TYR A 106 5.31 26.03 -13.15
C TYR A 106 6.12 27.34 -13.24
N PRO A 107 6.29 28.07 -12.12
CA PRO A 107 6.81 29.45 -12.18
C PRO A 107 8.21 29.58 -12.79
N GLN A 108 9.04 28.55 -12.64
CA GLN A 108 10.43 28.51 -13.10
C GLN A 108 10.63 27.67 -14.37
N ASN A 109 9.55 27.18 -15.00
CA ASN A 109 9.64 26.35 -16.20
C ASN A 109 8.44 26.57 -17.13
N SER A 110 8.58 27.53 -18.05
CA SER A 110 7.55 27.85 -19.04
C SER A 110 7.36 26.76 -20.10
N THR A 111 8.39 25.95 -20.37
CA THR A 111 8.33 24.88 -21.38
C THR A 111 7.42 23.73 -20.92
N GLU A 112 7.47 23.40 -19.64
CA GLU A 112 6.63 22.38 -19.00
C GLU A 112 5.25 22.91 -18.60
N SER A 113 5.08 24.24 -18.60
CA SER A 113 3.80 24.87 -18.28
C SER A 113 2.83 24.76 -19.45
N GLY A 114 1.62 24.25 -19.17
CA GLY A 114 0.55 24.16 -20.16
C GLY A 114 -0.26 25.46 -20.31
N PHE A 115 -0.07 26.42 -19.41
CA PHE A 115 -0.68 27.73 -19.48
C PHE A 115 0.08 28.76 -18.62
N ALA A 116 -0.14 30.05 -18.88
CA ALA A 116 0.36 31.18 -18.11
C ALA A 116 -0.79 31.76 -17.26
N PRO A 117 -0.83 31.51 -15.94
CA PRO A 117 -1.98 31.86 -15.10
C PRO A 117 -2.28 33.36 -15.04
N ILE A 118 -3.56 33.71 -14.94
CA ILE A 118 -3.99 35.08 -14.59
C ILE A 118 -3.40 35.54 -13.25
N PRO A 119 -3.28 36.86 -12.99
CA PRO A 119 -2.67 37.38 -11.77
C PRO A 119 -3.24 36.80 -10.47
N GLU A 120 -4.55 36.49 -10.43
CA GLU A 120 -5.21 35.92 -9.25
C GLU A 120 -4.82 34.45 -8.98
N LEU A 121 -4.36 33.72 -9.99
CA LEU A 121 -3.90 32.34 -9.89
C LEU A 121 -2.37 32.21 -9.93
N SER A 122 -1.68 33.28 -10.34
CA SER A 122 -0.23 33.30 -10.48
C SER A 122 0.47 33.25 -9.13
N ARG A 123 1.43 32.34 -9.00
CA ARG A 123 2.26 32.15 -7.82
C ARG A 123 3.71 32.00 -8.25
N THR A 124 4.64 32.41 -7.41
CA THR A 124 6.09 32.24 -7.65
C THR A 124 6.70 31.16 -6.76
N ASP A 125 6.00 30.78 -5.69
CA ASP A 125 6.45 29.88 -4.64
C ASP A 125 5.73 28.52 -4.66
N ALA A 126 4.92 28.23 -5.69
CA ALA A 126 4.15 27.00 -5.78
C ALA A 126 3.88 26.60 -7.25
N ASP A 127 3.73 25.30 -7.49
CA ASP A 127 3.22 24.79 -8.76
C ASP A 127 1.71 24.93 -8.76
N VAL A 128 1.12 25.49 -9.82
CA VAL A 128 -0.32 25.75 -9.92
C VAL A 128 -0.95 24.74 -10.85
N THR A 129 -2.03 24.08 -10.42
CA THR A 129 -2.80 23.16 -11.26
C THR A 129 -4.28 23.50 -11.16
N VAL A 130 -4.94 23.66 -12.30
CA VAL A 130 -6.39 23.83 -12.39
C VAL A 130 -7.01 22.55 -12.96
N LEU A 131 -8.04 22.08 -12.26
CA LEU A 131 -8.87 20.96 -12.65
C LEU A 131 -10.22 21.51 -13.10
N LEU A 132 -10.60 21.23 -14.34
CA LEU A 132 -11.89 21.57 -14.92
C LEU A 132 -12.72 20.30 -15.08
N LEU A 133 -13.94 20.31 -14.56
CA LEU A 133 -14.83 19.17 -14.55
C LEU A 133 -16.05 19.46 -15.41
N ASN A 134 -16.28 18.62 -16.42
CA ASN A 134 -17.57 18.49 -17.07
C ASN A 134 -18.36 17.39 -16.36
N ASN A 135 -19.39 17.77 -15.61
CA ASN A 135 -20.26 16.86 -14.88
C ASN A 135 -21.52 16.56 -15.68
N ARG A 136 -21.64 15.32 -16.15
CA ARG A 136 -22.80 14.82 -16.92
C ARG A 136 -23.67 13.84 -16.14
N VAL A 137 -23.35 13.61 -14.87
CA VAL A 137 -24.09 12.67 -14.03
C VAL A 137 -25.49 13.22 -13.74
N SER A 138 -26.47 12.32 -13.81
CA SER A 138 -27.82 12.58 -13.33
C SER A 138 -27.94 12.07 -11.90
N TYR A 139 -28.23 12.97 -10.96
CA TYR A 139 -28.34 12.62 -9.55
C TYR A 139 -29.79 12.35 -9.16
N THR A 140 -30.01 11.43 -8.22
CA THR A 140 -31.33 11.17 -7.61
C THR A 140 -31.70 12.18 -6.52
N GLY A 141 -30.83 13.16 -6.25
CA GLY A 141 -31.06 14.28 -5.34
C GLY A 141 -30.21 15.48 -5.73
N LYS A 142 -30.56 16.66 -5.19
CA LYS A 142 -29.79 17.90 -5.41
C LYS A 142 -28.38 17.79 -4.82
N VAL A 143 -27.38 18.27 -5.55
CA VAL A 143 -25.97 18.34 -5.10
C VAL A 143 -25.54 19.80 -4.99
N LEU A 144 -25.13 20.21 -3.79
CA LEU A 144 -24.70 21.59 -3.49
C LEU A 144 -23.18 21.76 -3.44
N ASP A 145 -22.42 20.66 -3.60
CA ASP A 145 -20.97 20.71 -3.72
C ASP A 145 -20.55 21.70 -4.83
N PRO A 146 -19.62 22.63 -4.57
CA PRO A 146 -19.25 23.68 -5.53
C PRO A 146 -18.54 23.16 -6.80
N TRP A 147 -17.99 21.94 -6.76
CA TRP A 147 -17.31 21.33 -7.91
C TRP A 147 -18.22 20.35 -8.65
N PHE A 148 -18.99 19.52 -7.94
CA PHE A 148 -19.94 18.56 -8.54
C PHE A 148 -21.37 19.11 -8.68
N GLN A 149 -21.57 20.40 -8.48
CA GLN A 149 -22.88 21.04 -8.37
C GLN A 149 -23.88 20.52 -9.40
N ALA A 150 -25.04 20.06 -8.91
CA ALA A 150 -26.17 19.63 -9.72
C ALA A 150 -27.47 20.13 -9.09
N THR A 151 -27.96 21.26 -9.61
CA THR A 151 -29.09 21.99 -9.02
C THR A 151 -30.25 22.18 -9.98
N LEU A 152 -30.08 21.86 -11.27
CA LEU A 152 -31.12 21.99 -12.27
C LEU A 152 -32.00 20.73 -12.23
N PRO A 153 -33.27 20.83 -11.80
CA PRO A 153 -34.17 19.69 -11.83
C PRO A 153 -34.58 19.40 -13.27
N ILE A 154 -34.51 18.13 -13.64
CA ILE A 154 -35.02 17.60 -14.90
C ILE A 154 -36.04 16.51 -14.59
N GLY A 155 -37.20 16.59 -15.24
CA GLY A 155 -38.24 15.56 -15.20
C GLY A 155 -38.28 14.80 -16.52
N GLY A 156 -38.52 13.49 -16.49
CA GLY A 156 -38.67 12.68 -17.71
C GLY A 156 -38.79 11.17 -17.45
N ASN A 157 -39.02 10.40 -18.52
CA ASN A 157 -39.40 8.97 -18.49
C ASN A 157 -38.43 8.00 -17.78
N ARG A 158 -37.26 8.43 -17.30
CA ARG A 158 -36.20 7.56 -16.74
C ARG A 158 -36.06 7.64 -15.23
N LEU A 159 -36.27 8.82 -14.66
CA LEU A 159 -36.33 9.11 -13.22
C LEU A 159 -37.42 10.16 -13.04
N ASN A 160 -38.34 9.95 -12.10
CA ASN A 160 -39.43 10.89 -11.84
C ASN A 160 -38.89 12.30 -11.55
N GLU A 161 -37.78 12.38 -10.81
CA GLU A 161 -37.01 13.59 -10.56
C GLU A 161 -35.52 13.25 -10.61
N ALA A 162 -34.75 14.01 -11.40
CA ALA A 162 -33.31 13.96 -11.42
C ALA A 162 -32.71 15.37 -11.43
N TRP A 163 -31.47 15.50 -10.97
CA TRP A 163 -30.75 16.76 -10.92
C TRP A 163 -29.49 16.66 -11.77
N ILE A 164 -29.25 17.67 -12.60
CA ILE A 164 -28.05 17.77 -13.44
C ILE A 164 -27.31 19.09 -13.16
N SER A 165 -26.06 19.15 -13.61
CA SER A 165 -25.27 20.38 -13.57
C SER A 165 -25.94 21.48 -14.39
N ASN A 166 -25.96 22.68 -13.84
CA ASN A 166 -26.32 23.91 -14.56
C ASN A 166 -25.12 24.56 -15.25
N SER A 167 -23.90 24.13 -14.90
CA SER A 167 -22.64 24.71 -15.36
C SER A 167 -22.01 23.78 -16.39
N THR A 168 -21.47 24.37 -17.46
CA THR A 168 -20.81 23.61 -18.52
C THR A 168 -19.51 22.99 -17.99
N LEU A 169 -18.68 23.80 -17.32
CA LEU A 169 -17.54 23.33 -16.54
C LEU A 169 -17.58 23.96 -15.15
N THR A 170 -17.12 23.19 -14.16
CA THR A 170 -16.75 23.67 -12.82
C THR A 170 -15.25 23.52 -12.63
N GLY A 171 -14.67 24.24 -11.68
CA GLY A 171 -13.21 24.31 -11.56
C GLY A 171 -12.71 24.27 -10.12
N VAL A 172 -11.56 23.63 -9.90
CA VAL A 172 -10.78 23.71 -8.67
C VAL A 172 -9.35 24.11 -9.02
N GLY A 173 -8.83 25.12 -8.34
CA GLY A 173 -7.42 25.50 -8.41
C GLY A 173 -6.67 24.92 -7.22
N CYS A 174 -5.52 24.31 -7.49
CA CYS A 174 -4.64 23.74 -6.50
C CYS A 174 -3.22 24.29 -6.63
N THR A 175 -2.54 24.43 -5.50
CA THR A 175 -1.11 24.75 -5.44
C THR A 175 -0.35 23.63 -4.72
N GLU A 176 0.77 23.19 -5.28
CA GLU A 176 1.69 22.24 -4.64
C GLU A 176 3.00 22.94 -4.24
N GLN A 177 3.40 22.72 -2.99
CA GLN A 177 4.65 23.22 -2.44
C GLN A 177 5.41 22.11 -1.73
N TYR A 178 6.73 22.21 -1.77
CA TYR A 178 7.64 21.21 -1.24
C TYR A 178 8.71 21.86 -0.37
N GLN A 179 9.18 21.11 0.62
CA GLN A 179 10.22 21.57 1.55
C GLN A 179 11.09 20.39 1.97
N PHE A 180 12.40 20.61 2.01
CA PHE A 180 13.36 19.66 2.60
C PHE A 180 13.91 20.20 3.91
N CYS A 181 14.21 19.29 4.83
CA CYS A 181 14.78 19.63 6.12
C CYS A 181 15.95 18.71 6.49
N ASN A 182 16.99 19.30 7.06
CA ASN A 182 18.11 18.64 7.71
C ASN A 182 18.08 18.98 9.20
N SER A 183 17.74 18.02 10.06
CA SER A 183 17.48 18.30 11.47
C SER A 183 16.51 19.49 11.58
N ASN A 184 16.81 20.54 12.35
CA ASN A 184 15.89 21.67 12.56
C ASN A 184 15.95 22.77 11.48
N ARG A 185 16.80 22.61 10.45
CA ARG A 185 16.91 23.58 9.35
C ARG A 185 16.09 23.08 8.17
N CYS A 186 15.30 23.95 7.57
CA CYS A 186 14.44 23.64 6.44
C CYS A 186 14.57 24.70 5.34
N THR A 187 14.34 24.30 4.09
CA THR A 187 14.14 25.25 2.99
C THR A 187 12.86 26.04 3.18
N PRO A 188 12.67 27.19 2.51
CA PRO A 188 11.32 27.71 2.29
C PRO A 188 10.49 26.70 1.48
N LEU A 189 9.16 26.80 1.59
CA LEU A 189 8.24 26.09 0.70
C LEU A 189 8.37 26.67 -0.71
N SER A 190 8.50 25.79 -1.71
CA SER A 190 8.65 26.18 -3.11
C SER A 190 7.99 25.18 -4.07
N GLY A 191 7.80 25.58 -5.34
CA GLY A 191 7.36 24.67 -6.41
C GLY A 191 8.42 23.62 -6.77
N GLY A 192 8.02 22.61 -7.53
CA GLY A 192 8.88 21.47 -7.89
C GLY A 192 10.01 21.81 -8.86
N TYR A 193 9.88 22.90 -9.62
CA TYR A 193 10.94 23.40 -10.50
C TYR A 193 11.79 24.52 -9.87
N ASP A 194 11.58 24.85 -8.59
CA ASP A 194 12.44 25.81 -7.91
C ASP A 194 13.86 25.23 -7.81
N PRO A 195 14.92 25.98 -8.20
CA PRO A 195 16.29 25.52 -8.08
C PRO A 195 16.67 25.10 -6.65
N ARG A 196 16.09 25.74 -5.63
CA ARG A 196 16.30 25.40 -4.21
C ARG A 196 15.64 24.08 -3.81
N PHE A 197 14.70 23.58 -4.60
CA PHE A 197 14.11 22.25 -4.42
C PHE A 197 14.90 21.20 -5.21
N LEU A 198 15.19 21.49 -6.49
CA LEU A 198 15.88 20.59 -7.41
C LEU A 198 17.32 20.30 -6.99
N GLU A 199 18.02 21.32 -6.52
CA GLU A 199 19.40 21.21 -6.05
C GLU A 199 19.44 21.16 -4.53
N ALA A 200 20.36 20.36 -4.00
CA ALA A 200 20.62 20.29 -2.57
C ALA A 200 21.06 21.68 -2.05
N PRO A 201 20.27 22.36 -1.22
CA PRO A 201 20.60 23.72 -0.80
C PRO A 201 21.86 23.71 0.06
N ARG A 202 22.83 24.54 -0.30
CA ARG A 202 24.08 24.67 0.46
C ARG A 202 23.82 25.03 1.92
N ASP A 203 22.78 25.82 2.18
CA ASP A 203 22.37 26.29 3.50
C ASP A 203 21.89 25.18 4.44
N LEU A 204 21.43 24.05 3.88
CA LEU A 204 21.02 22.87 4.66
C LEU A 204 22.22 22.04 5.15
N GLY A 205 23.38 22.18 4.50
CA GLY A 205 24.61 21.47 4.85
C GLY A 205 24.44 19.94 4.83
N PHE A 206 23.92 19.39 3.73
CA PHE A 206 23.75 17.95 3.57
C PHE A 206 25.11 17.22 3.53
N SER A 207 25.19 16.07 4.22
CA SER A 207 26.26 15.09 4.03
C SER A 207 26.17 14.47 2.61
N PRO A 208 27.23 13.82 2.10
CA PRO A 208 27.19 13.16 0.79
C PRO A 208 26.04 12.13 0.67
N ILE A 209 25.73 11.41 1.75
CA ILE A 209 24.61 10.45 1.79
C ILE A 209 23.25 11.17 1.79
N GLN A 210 23.14 12.26 2.53
CA GLN A 210 21.93 13.10 2.52
C GLN A 210 21.70 13.72 1.13
N GLN A 211 22.76 14.10 0.42
CA GLN A 211 22.67 14.62 -0.93
C GLN A 211 22.18 13.57 -1.93
N ALA A 212 22.68 12.34 -1.84
CA ALA A 212 22.17 11.23 -2.66
C ALA A 212 20.69 10.93 -2.33
N THR A 213 20.33 10.95 -1.05
CA THR A 213 18.94 10.78 -0.59
C THR A 213 18.03 11.89 -1.13
N HIS A 214 18.50 13.14 -1.09
CA HIS A 214 17.78 14.31 -1.62
C HIS A 214 17.51 14.14 -3.12
N ARG A 215 18.52 13.76 -3.92
CA ARG A 215 18.35 13.53 -5.36
C ARG A 215 17.28 12.48 -5.65
N LEU A 216 17.34 11.34 -4.95
CA LEU A 216 16.31 10.29 -5.05
C LEU A 216 14.92 10.86 -4.75
N LEU A 217 14.76 11.57 -3.63
CA LEU A 217 13.46 12.10 -3.22
C LEU A 217 12.92 13.18 -4.16
N VAL A 218 13.78 14.01 -4.76
CA VAL A 218 13.38 14.99 -5.77
C VAL A 218 12.76 14.28 -6.97
N TYR A 219 13.43 13.29 -7.55
CA TYR A 219 12.89 12.53 -8.67
C TYR A 219 11.59 11.79 -8.29
N SER A 220 11.55 11.17 -7.11
CA SER A 220 10.35 10.51 -6.62
C SER A 220 9.17 11.46 -6.48
N VAL A 221 9.36 12.65 -5.90
CA VAL A 221 8.30 13.66 -5.77
C VAL A 221 7.82 14.18 -7.12
N LEU A 222 8.76 14.52 -8.02
CA LEU A 222 8.38 15.07 -9.33
C LEU A 222 7.60 14.08 -10.20
N SER A 223 7.85 12.78 -10.04
CA SER A 223 7.11 11.73 -10.74
C SER A 223 5.69 11.50 -10.21
N VAL A 224 5.41 11.89 -8.96
CA VAL A 224 4.13 11.67 -8.27
C VAL A 224 3.46 12.97 -7.80
N ARG A 225 3.83 14.12 -8.36
CA ARG A 225 3.10 15.39 -8.17
C ARG A 225 1.74 15.34 -8.87
N MET A 226 0.86 16.32 -8.62
CA MET A 226 -0.52 16.28 -9.14
C MET A 226 -0.58 16.10 -10.65
N ASN A 227 0.25 16.83 -11.42
CA ASN A 227 0.14 16.82 -12.87
C ASN A 227 0.35 15.43 -13.51
N PRO A 228 1.46 14.69 -13.29
CA PRO A 228 1.61 13.34 -13.82
C PRO A 228 0.50 12.39 -13.37
N ILE A 229 0.14 12.40 -12.08
CA ILE A 229 -0.90 11.51 -11.55
C ILE A 229 -2.24 11.77 -12.25
N LEU A 230 -2.63 13.04 -12.38
CA LEU A 230 -3.87 13.44 -13.03
C LEU A 230 -3.84 13.15 -14.53
N MET A 231 -2.69 13.28 -15.20
CA MET A 231 -2.54 12.95 -16.61
C MET A 231 -2.68 11.45 -16.90
N PHE A 232 -2.17 10.59 -16.00
CA PHE A 232 -2.23 9.14 -16.18
C PHE A 232 -3.57 8.54 -15.74
N LEU A 233 -4.14 8.96 -14.61
CA LEU A 233 -5.39 8.41 -14.08
C LEU A 233 -6.64 9.08 -14.65
N ARG A 234 -6.56 10.35 -15.06
CA ARG A 234 -7.67 11.14 -15.61
C ARG A 234 -8.93 11.01 -14.75
N ASN A 235 -10.03 10.49 -15.31
CA ASN A 235 -11.33 10.43 -14.65
C ASN A 235 -11.39 9.35 -13.57
N GLU A 236 -10.56 8.30 -13.67
CA GLU A 236 -10.49 7.19 -12.72
C GLU A 236 -9.96 7.62 -11.35
N ILE A 237 -9.40 8.83 -11.25
CA ILE A 237 -8.92 9.38 -9.98
C ILE A 237 -10.05 9.85 -9.07
N LEU A 238 -11.24 10.13 -9.63
CA LEU A 238 -12.37 10.69 -8.88
C LEU A 238 -13.08 9.58 -8.11
N LEU A 239 -13.18 9.71 -6.79
CA LEU A 239 -13.94 8.80 -5.94
C LEU A 239 -15.43 8.79 -6.35
N ALA A 240 -15.98 9.93 -6.73
CA ALA A 240 -17.35 10.06 -7.21
C ALA A 240 -17.64 9.20 -8.45
N SER A 241 -16.63 8.84 -9.25
CA SER A 241 -16.80 7.96 -10.42
C SER A 241 -17.26 6.55 -10.01
N THR A 242 -16.84 6.08 -8.83
CA THR A 242 -17.19 4.75 -8.30
C THR A 242 -18.65 4.66 -7.84
N LEU A 243 -19.30 5.80 -7.60
CA LEU A 243 -20.71 5.89 -7.19
C LEU A 243 -21.66 5.92 -8.39
N VAL A 244 -21.13 6.11 -9.59
CA VAL A 244 -21.91 6.18 -10.83
C VAL A 244 -22.26 4.77 -11.29
N TYR A 245 -23.54 4.54 -11.59
CA TYR A 245 -24.04 3.26 -12.08
C TYR A 245 -24.90 3.41 -13.33
N GLY A 246 -25.00 2.29 -14.06
CA GLY A 246 -25.78 2.17 -15.29
C GLY A 246 -25.11 2.82 -16.50
N ALA A 247 -25.53 2.39 -17.70
CA ALA A 247 -24.99 2.87 -18.97
C ALA A 247 -25.23 4.38 -19.23
N PHE A 248 -26.07 5.02 -18.41
CA PHE A 248 -26.49 6.41 -18.59
C PHE A 248 -25.88 7.39 -17.56
N GLY A 249 -25.05 6.91 -16.63
CA GLY A 249 -24.36 7.77 -15.67
C GLY A 249 -25.27 8.35 -14.58
N ILE A 250 -25.85 7.48 -13.74
CA ILE A 250 -26.72 7.88 -12.62
C ILE A 250 -25.95 7.72 -11.30
N SER A 251 -26.13 8.64 -10.36
CA SER A 251 -25.56 8.53 -9.01
C SER A 251 -26.58 8.96 -7.93
N GLY A 252 -26.38 8.48 -6.71
CA GLY A 252 -26.97 9.12 -5.53
C GLY A 252 -26.43 10.54 -5.31
N PRO A 253 -27.12 11.40 -4.55
CA PRO A 253 -26.62 12.74 -4.23
C PRO A 253 -25.27 12.66 -3.51
N LEU A 254 -24.37 13.59 -3.85
CA LEU A 254 -23.06 13.72 -3.24
C LEU A 254 -23.12 14.69 -2.03
N PRO A 255 -22.30 14.48 -1.00
CA PRO A 255 -22.16 15.44 0.09
C PRO A 255 -21.64 16.81 -0.39
N ASP A 256 -22.00 17.88 0.32
CA ASP A 256 -21.56 19.26 0.01
C ASP A 256 -20.04 19.45 0.09
N THR A 257 -19.33 18.52 0.74
CA THR A 257 -17.88 18.51 0.91
C THR A 257 -17.18 17.49 -0.01
N GLN A 258 -17.86 16.93 -1.01
CA GLN A 258 -17.29 15.93 -1.90
C GLN A 258 -15.98 16.40 -2.52
N TRP A 259 -15.88 17.65 -2.96
CA TRP A 259 -14.66 18.21 -3.54
C TRP A 259 -13.47 18.13 -2.58
N GLN A 260 -13.69 18.27 -1.27
CA GLN A 260 -12.62 18.17 -0.27
C GLN A 260 -12.12 16.72 -0.17
N THR A 261 -13.06 15.77 -0.13
CA THR A 261 -12.76 14.33 -0.12
C THR A 261 -11.97 13.94 -1.37
N GLU A 262 -12.34 14.47 -2.54
CA GLU A 262 -11.58 14.23 -3.78
C GLU A 262 -10.16 14.79 -3.70
N MET A 263 -9.99 16.03 -3.24
CA MET A 263 -8.66 16.63 -3.12
C MET A 263 -7.79 15.87 -2.11
N GLU A 264 -8.38 15.42 -1.01
CA GLU A 264 -7.72 14.56 -0.03
C GLU A 264 -7.30 13.22 -0.66
N GLY A 265 -8.19 12.59 -1.43
CA GLY A 265 -7.89 11.38 -2.19
C GLY A 265 -6.70 11.57 -3.14
N ILE A 266 -6.69 12.64 -3.93
CA ILE A 266 -5.61 12.95 -4.87
C ILE A 266 -4.28 13.20 -4.12
N HIS A 267 -4.32 13.91 -3.00
CA HIS A 267 -3.14 14.13 -2.15
C HIS A 267 -2.62 12.80 -1.58
N ASN A 268 -3.51 11.93 -1.09
CA ASN A 268 -3.15 10.63 -0.54
C ASN A 268 -2.56 9.69 -1.61
N ILE A 269 -3.12 9.67 -2.83
CA ILE A 269 -2.56 8.91 -3.97
C ILE A 269 -1.12 9.38 -4.24
N SER A 270 -0.85 10.69 -4.20
CA SER A 270 0.51 11.21 -4.34
C SER A 270 1.45 10.77 -3.21
N MET A 271 0.98 10.75 -1.96
CA MET A 271 1.79 10.29 -0.81
C MET A 271 2.09 8.79 -0.86
N THR A 272 1.12 7.96 -1.21
CA THR A 272 1.35 6.53 -1.46
C THR A 272 2.26 6.32 -2.66
N GLY A 273 2.09 7.12 -3.72
CA GLY A 273 2.97 7.14 -4.88
C GLY A 273 4.42 7.43 -4.50
N LEU A 274 4.65 8.40 -3.61
CA LEU A 274 5.98 8.73 -3.10
C LEU A 274 6.61 7.55 -2.35
N GLN A 275 5.86 6.90 -1.46
CA GLN A 275 6.34 5.71 -0.76
C GLN A 275 6.70 4.58 -1.73
N ARG A 276 5.87 4.35 -2.75
CA ARG A 276 6.13 3.32 -3.78
C ARG A 276 7.32 3.67 -4.67
N SER A 277 7.45 4.93 -5.08
CA SER A 277 8.52 5.40 -5.97
C SER A 277 9.91 5.18 -5.34
N VAL A 278 10.05 5.43 -4.04
CA VAL A 278 11.32 5.19 -3.33
C VAL A 278 11.67 3.70 -3.32
N VAL A 279 10.69 2.80 -3.20
CA VAL A 279 10.92 1.34 -3.25
C VAL A 279 11.27 0.88 -4.67
N GLY A 280 10.60 1.42 -5.69
CA GLY A 280 10.88 1.10 -7.10
C GLY A 280 12.33 1.41 -7.50
N HIS A 281 12.95 2.42 -6.88
CA HIS A 281 14.36 2.73 -7.11
C HIS A 281 15.32 1.56 -6.84
N ALA A 282 15.14 0.81 -5.74
CA ALA A 282 15.98 -0.35 -5.46
C ALA A 282 15.47 -1.65 -6.09
N ALA A 283 14.15 -1.79 -6.28
CA ALA A 283 13.53 -3.04 -6.67
C ALA A 283 12.34 -2.82 -7.61
N GLU A 284 12.61 -2.35 -8.82
CA GLU A 284 11.59 -2.21 -9.86
C GLU A 284 11.08 -3.59 -10.31
N PRO A 285 9.76 -3.82 -10.43
CA PRO A 285 9.21 -5.06 -10.96
C PRO A 285 9.71 -5.34 -12.37
N ASN A 286 10.10 -6.58 -12.67
CA ASN A 286 10.45 -6.95 -14.04
C ASN A 286 9.17 -7.24 -14.84
N LEU A 287 8.79 -6.31 -15.71
CA LEU A 287 7.61 -6.43 -16.56
C LEU A 287 8.01 -6.88 -17.97
N HIS A 288 7.26 -7.82 -18.54
CA HIS A 288 7.37 -8.15 -19.96
C HIS A 288 6.67 -7.07 -20.78
N ILE A 289 7.44 -6.28 -21.53
CA ILE A 289 6.90 -5.22 -22.40
C ILE A 289 6.30 -5.86 -23.66
N ARG A 290 7.01 -6.84 -24.22
CA ARG A 290 6.61 -7.64 -25.38
C ARG A 290 7.35 -8.98 -25.35
N PRO A 291 6.93 -9.99 -26.14
CA PRO A 291 7.63 -11.28 -26.17
C PRO A 291 9.14 -11.12 -26.35
N GLY A 292 9.93 -11.67 -25.43
CA GLY A 292 11.39 -11.61 -25.43
C GLY A 292 12.01 -10.27 -24.99
N VAL A 293 11.22 -9.30 -24.51
CA VAL A 293 11.73 -8.01 -24.02
C VAL A 293 11.19 -7.71 -22.64
N GLU A 294 12.12 -7.63 -21.70
CA GLU A 294 11.89 -7.38 -20.28
C GLU A 294 12.27 -5.95 -19.90
N LEU A 295 11.56 -5.34 -18.95
CA LEU A 295 11.83 -3.98 -18.47
C LEU A 295 13.26 -3.87 -17.93
N HIS A 296 13.75 -4.90 -17.25
CA HIS A 296 15.11 -4.91 -16.70
C HIS A 296 16.20 -4.78 -17.76
N SER A 297 15.93 -5.10 -19.03
CA SER A 297 16.89 -4.89 -20.12
C SER A 297 17.16 -3.41 -20.43
N PHE A 298 16.28 -2.50 -19.98
CA PHE A 298 16.41 -1.05 -20.15
C PHE A 298 16.93 -0.33 -18.90
N ILE A 299 17.14 -1.06 -17.79
CA ILE A 299 17.68 -0.47 -16.57
C ILE A 299 19.18 -0.25 -16.77
N VAL A 300 19.61 1.01 -16.69
CA VAL A 300 21.02 1.37 -16.67
C VAL A 300 21.54 1.09 -15.25
N PRO A 301 22.52 0.18 -15.06
CA PRO A 301 23.04 -0.13 -13.74
C PRO A 301 23.70 1.10 -13.11
N GLU A 302 23.46 1.28 -11.82
CA GLU A 302 24.07 2.37 -11.05
C GLU A 302 25.56 2.10 -10.81
N THR A 303 26.39 3.13 -11.00
CA THR A 303 27.85 3.07 -10.83
C THR A 303 28.34 3.97 -9.71
N ASP A 304 27.55 4.96 -9.27
CA ASP A 304 27.91 5.83 -8.17
C ASP A 304 27.91 5.04 -6.84
N PRO A 305 29.05 4.99 -6.11
CA PRO A 305 29.12 4.31 -4.82
C PRO A 305 28.10 4.82 -3.80
N LEU A 306 27.71 6.10 -3.85
CA LEU A 306 26.71 6.66 -2.93
C LEU A 306 25.31 6.12 -3.23
N ASN A 307 24.91 6.06 -4.48
CA ASN A 307 23.61 5.52 -4.88
C ASN A 307 23.56 4.00 -4.67
N LEU A 308 24.64 3.27 -4.96
CA LEU A 308 24.76 1.85 -4.61
C LEU A 308 24.63 1.60 -3.10
N HIS A 309 25.16 2.50 -2.28
CA HIS A 309 24.97 2.46 -0.83
C HIS A 309 23.50 2.68 -0.44
N LEU A 310 22.78 3.57 -1.11
CA LEU A 310 21.33 3.75 -0.90
C LEU A 310 20.56 2.50 -1.31
N CYS A 311 20.80 1.91 -2.48
CA CYS A 311 20.10 0.71 -2.96
C CYS A 311 20.23 -0.46 -1.97
N ARG A 312 21.42 -0.67 -1.38
CA ARG A 312 21.63 -1.72 -0.36
C ARG A 312 20.95 -1.43 0.97
N ASN A 313 20.59 -0.17 1.22
CA ASN A 313 20.02 0.31 2.46
C ASN A 313 18.58 0.78 2.30
N GLN A 314 17.80 0.19 1.40
CA GLN A 314 16.35 0.39 1.37
C GLN A 314 15.62 -0.81 1.96
N LYS A 315 14.59 -0.54 2.77
CA LYS A 315 13.75 -1.54 3.41
C LYS A 315 12.34 -1.38 2.92
N PHE A 316 11.76 -2.48 2.45
CA PHE A 316 10.34 -2.57 2.12
C PHE A 316 9.79 -3.90 2.63
N ARG A 317 8.48 -3.95 2.85
CA ARG A 317 7.79 -5.18 3.21
C ARG A 317 7.44 -5.94 1.95
N THR A 318 7.72 -7.23 1.95
CA THR A 318 7.26 -8.15 0.90
C THR A 318 6.53 -9.32 1.54
N ALA A 319 5.52 -9.86 0.86
CA ALA A 319 4.81 -11.06 1.30
C ALA A 319 5.61 -12.34 1.02
N THR A 320 6.57 -12.30 0.09
CA THR A 320 7.33 -13.48 -0.35
C THR A 320 8.53 -13.81 0.52
N HIS A 321 9.00 -12.87 1.34
CA HIS A 321 10.16 -13.04 2.20
C HIS A 321 9.85 -12.57 3.62
N SER A 322 10.28 -13.34 4.62
CA SER A 322 10.19 -12.98 6.04
C SER A 322 11.57 -12.63 6.58
N SER A 323 11.68 -11.53 7.32
CA SER A 323 12.91 -11.15 8.01
C SER A 323 12.87 -11.67 9.46
N PHE A 324 13.86 -12.48 9.84
CA PHE A 324 14.01 -12.99 11.20
C PHE A 324 15.18 -12.29 11.90
N SER A 325 15.07 -12.11 13.22
CA SER A 325 16.22 -11.66 14.02
C SER A 325 17.23 -12.81 14.11
N MET A 326 18.33 -12.70 13.37
CA MET A 326 19.44 -13.66 13.44
C MET A 326 19.97 -13.80 14.86
N PHE A 327 20.03 -12.69 15.61
CA PHE A 327 20.40 -12.72 17.01
C PHE A 327 19.43 -13.56 17.84
N GLY A 328 18.11 -13.36 17.68
CA GLY A 328 17.10 -14.13 18.39
C GLY A 328 17.16 -15.63 18.05
N LEU A 329 17.37 -15.95 16.77
CA LEU A 329 17.49 -17.33 16.31
C LEU A 329 18.76 -18.00 16.85
N CYS A 330 19.91 -17.33 16.78
CA CYS A 330 21.16 -17.82 17.36
C CYS A 330 21.06 -17.98 18.89
N PHE A 331 20.46 -17.02 19.58
CA PHE A 331 20.27 -17.09 21.04
C PHE A 331 19.42 -18.31 21.43
N LEU A 332 18.32 -18.55 20.71
CA LEU A 332 17.44 -19.69 20.94
C LEU A 332 18.18 -21.01 20.68
N VAL A 333 18.86 -21.12 19.52
CA VAL A 333 19.61 -22.33 19.17
C VAL A 333 20.72 -22.61 20.19
N LEU A 334 21.50 -21.60 20.57
CA LEU A 334 22.58 -21.75 21.56
C LEU A 334 22.04 -22.14 22.93
N THR A 335 20.94 -21.53 23.39
CA THR A 335 20.35 -21.83 24.70
C THR A 335 19.76 -23.25 24.72
N CYS A 336 19.02 -23.65 23.69
CA CYS A 336 18.49 -25.01 23.58
C CYS A 336 19.62 -26.05 23.51
N THR A 337 20.67 -25.77 22.73
CA THR A 337 21.84 -26.66 22.63
C THR A 337 22.54 -26.79 23.98
N LEU A 338 22.71 -25.68 24.72
CA LEU A 338 23.29 -25.70 26.05
C LEU A 338 22.45 -26.53 27.04
N VAL A 339 21.12 -26.38 27.01
CA VAL A 339 20.19 -27.18 27.85
C VAL A 339 20.27 -28.67 27.50
N ILE A 340 20.31 -29.02 26.21
CA ILE A 340 20.43 -30.42 25.78
C ILE A 340 21.79 -30.99 26.19
N VAL A 341 22.88 -30.27 25.93
CA VAL A 341 24.25 -30.71 26.28
C VAL A 341 24.40 -30.86 27.80
N THR A 342 23.88 -29.91 28.58
CA THR A 342 23.88 -30.02 30.04
C THR A 342 23.05 -31.21 30.49
N SER A 343 21.84 -31.42 29.97
CA SER A 343 21.00 -32.57 30.30
C SER A 343 21.67 -33.92 29.99
N LEU A 344 22.41 -34.03 28.87
CA LEU A 344 23.10 -35.27 28.49
C LEU A 344 24.41 -35.48 29.26
N SER A 345 25.09 -34.39 29.64
CA SER A 345 26.40 -34.45 30.29
C SER A 345 26.30 -34.52 31.82
N LEU A 346 25.25 -33.93 32.41
CA LEU A 346 25.05 -33.85 33.86
C LEU A 346 25.03 -35.23 34.51
N PRO A 347 24.30 -36.26 34.01
CA PRO A 347 24.31 -37.59 34.62
C PRO A 347 25.71 -38.20 34.61
N ASN A 348 26.43 -38.09 33.50
CA ASN A 348 27.80 -38.61 33.38
C ASN A 348 28.80 -37.88 34.29
N LEU A 349 28.67 -36.56 34.41
CA LEU A 349 29.53 -35.75 35.27
C LEU A 349 29.25 -36.04 36.75
N VAL A 350 27.98 -36.08 37.15
CA VAL A 350 27.55 -36.42 38.50
C VAL A 350 27.97 -37.86 38.85
N HIS A 351 27.83 -38.82 37.93
CA HIS A 351 28.32 -40.19 38.11
C HIS A 351 29.83 -40.24 38.36
N ARG A 352 30.63 -39.46 37.61
CA ARG A 352 32.09 -39.40 37.80
C ARG A 352 32.48 -38.79 39.15
N ILE A 353 31.76 -37.76 39.59
CA ILE A 353 32.02 -37.08 40.87
C ILE A 353 31.59 -37.97 42.05
N GLN A 354 30.40 -38.56 42.00
CA GLN A 354 29.87 -39.43 43.05
C GLN A 354 30.67 -40.72 43.23
N ARG A 355 31.35 -41.23 42.18
CA ARG A 355 32.28 -42.36 42.30
C ARG A 355 33.51 -42.08 43.18
N ARG A 356 33.88 -40.81 43.36
CA ARG A 356 35.04 -40.42 44.19
C ARG A 356 34.67 -40.14 45.65
N SER A 357 33.38 -40.11 46.00
CA SER A 357 32.91 -39.84 47.36
C SER A 357 32.30 -41.09 47.99
N PRO A 358 32.71 -41.51 49.20
CA PRO A 358 32.13 -42.66 49.89
C PRO A 358 30.63 -42.47 50.21
N ASN A 359 30.18 -41.21 50.35
CA ASN A 359 28.77 -40.89 50.60
C ASN A 359 27.93 -40.80 49.32
N GLY A 360 28.55 -40.90 48.13
CA GLY A 360 27.87 -40.76 46.84
C GLY A 360 27.24 -42.05 46.30
N VAL A 361 27.47 -43.20 46.94
CA VAL A 361 27.02 -44.51 46.45
C VAL A 361 25.50 -44.70 46.62
N VAL A 362 24.96 -44.33 47.78
CA VAL A 362 23.52 -44.50 48.09
C VAL A 362 22.63 -43.60 47.22
N PRO A 363 22.89 -42.28 47.09
CA PRO A 363 22.07 -41.42 46.23
C PRO A 363 22.14 -41.82 44.75
N ARG A 364 23.28 -42.39 44.32
CA ARG A 364 23.47 -42.88 42.95
C ARG A 364 22.62 -44.11 42.65
N LEU A 365 22.57 -45.07 43.57
CA LEU A 365 21.74 -46.27 43.40
C LEU A 365 20.25 -45.89 43.36
N ALA A 366 19.82 -44.99 44.24
CA ALA A 366 18.47 -44.46 44.22
C ALA A 366 18.12 -43.80 42.86
N TRP A 367 19.01 -42.95 42.32
CA TRP A 367 18.81 -42.32 41.02
C TRP A 367 18.71 -43.34 39.86
N ILE A 368 19.48 -44.43 39.92
CA ILE A 368 19.42 -45.48 38.90
C ILE A 368 18.13 -46.29 39.03
N GLU A 369 17.69 -46.62 40.25
CA GLU A 369 16.45 -47.36 40.49
C GLU A 369 15.19 -46.58 40.09
N ASP A 370 15.22 -45.25 40.27
CA ASP A 370 14.15 -44.34 39.86
C ASP A 370 14.16 -44.01 38.35
N ASP A 371 15.17 -44.46 37.59
CA ASP A 371 15.22 -44.23 36.15
C ASP A 371 14.10 -45.01 35.43
N VAL A 372 13.50 -44.40 34.41
CA VAL A 372 12.29 -44.90 33.74
C VAL A 372 12.51 -46.33 33.20
N LEU A 373 13.69 -46.60 32.65
CA LEU A 373 14.02 -47.91 32.10
C LEU A 373 14.19 -48.98 33.19
N GLN A 374 14.69 -48.60 34.38
CA GLN A 374 14.79 -49.52 35.52
C GLN A 374 13.43 -49.75 36.19
N LEU A 375 12.57 -48.74 36.30
CA LEU A 375 11.18 -48.91 36.72
C LEU A 375 10.41 -49.83 35.76
N GLN A 376 10.60 -49.66 34.45
CA GLN A 376 10.02 -50.54 33.44
C GLN A 376 10.54 -51.97 33.59
N ARG A 377 11.85 -52.16 33.85
CA ARG A 377 12.43 -53.47 34.15
C ARG A 377 11.76 -54.13 35.36
N ILE A 378 11.60 -53.40 36.46
CA ILE A 378 10.99 -53.92 37.70
C ILE A 378 9.53 -54.34 37.43
N ALA A 379 8.76 -53.53 36.70
CA ALA A 379 7.39 -53.86 36.32
C ALA A 379 7.31 -55.11 35.41
N LEU A 380 8.28 -55.29 34.51
CA LEU A 380 8.37 -56.47 33.65
C LEU A 380 8.84 -57.71 34.43
N GLU A 381 9.81 -57.58 35.34
CA GLU A 381 10.21 -58.64 36.27
C GLU A 381 9.03 -59.11 37.12
N GLY A 382 8.19 -58.19 37.60
CA GLY A 382 6.95 -58.50 38.31
C GLY A 382 5.92 -59.27 37.47
N ARG A 383 5.99 -59.18 36.14
CA ARG A 383 5.20 -59.99 35.19
C ARG A 383 5.93 -61.28 34.76
N GLY A 384 7.01 -61.67 35.42
CA GLY A 384 7.79 -62.87 35.09
C GLY A 384 8.66 -62.73 33.84
N ILE A 385 8.81 -61.50 33.30
CA ILE A 385 9.66 -61.24 32.15
C ILE A 385 11.10 -61.03 32.64
N GLY A 386 11.99 -61.96 32.29
CA GLY A 386 13.40 -61.94 32.66
C GLY A 386 14.18 -63.12 32.05
N PRO A 387 15.43 -63.38 32.48
CA PRO A 387 16.25 -62.59 33.42
C PRO A 387 16.88 -61.34 32.78
N TRP A 388 17.22 -60.34 33.60
CA TRP A 388 17.84 -59.07 33.20
C TRP A 388 19.29 -58.96 33.67
N LYS A 389 20.13 -58.28 32.89
CA LYS A 389 21.53 -57.91 33.16
C LYS A 389 21.61 -56.38 33.29
N GLN A 390 22.69 -55.88 33.89
CA GLN A 390 22.93 -54.43 34.10
C GLN A 390 21.90 -53.77 35.05
N ARG A 391 21.61 -54.46 36.17
CA ARG A 391 20.69 -53.97 37.21
C ARG A 391 21.16 -52.69 37.93
N TRP A 392 22.44 -52.35 37.80
CA TRP A 392 23.11 -51.24 38.47
C TRP A 392 23.67 -50.21 37.48
N ASP A 393 23.21 -50.26 36.23
CA ASP A 393 23.59 -49.35 35.15
C ASP A 393 22.34 -48.63 34.62
N GLY A 394 22.50 -47.54 33.87
CA GLY A 394 21.34 -46.75 33.43
C GLY A 394 20.37 -47.49 32.51
N VAL A 395 20.84 -48.48 31.74
CA VAL A 395 20.01 -49.21 30.76
C VAL A 395 20.00 -50.71 31.08
N PRO A 396 18.90 -51.28 31.58
CA PRO A 396 18.77 -52.71 31.82
C PRO A 396 18.48 -53.45 30.50
N VAL A 397 19.16 -54.59 30.31
CA VAL A 397 19.01 -55.43 29.10
C VAL A 397 18.67 -56.86 29.48
N THR A 398 17.87 -57.55 28.66
CA THR A 398 17.60 -58.98 28.90
C THR A 398 18.83 -59.84 28.62
N THR A 399 18.99 -60.93 29.37
CA THR A 399 20.13 -61.84 29.20
C THR A 399 20.12 -62.60 27.87
N GLY A 400 18.95 -62.70 27.21
CA GLY A 400 18.80 -63.28 25.87
C GLY A 400 18.44 -62.23 24.83
N PHE A 401 19.02 -62.34 23.63
CA PHE A 401 18.71 -61.48 22.49
C PHE A 401 17.43 -61.99 21.78
N GLY A 402 16.56 -61.09 21.32
CA GLY A 402 15.40 -61.45 20.50
C GLY A 402 14.15 -61.99 21.21
N LYS A 403 14.05 -61.88 22.55
CA LYS A 403 12.80 -62.19 23.27
C LYS A 403 11.72 -61.15 22.93
N LYS A 404 10.76 -61.52 22.08
CA LYS A 404 9.54 -60.73 21.84
C LYS A 404 8.53 -61.04 22.94
N PHE A 405 8.14 -60.03 23.71
CA PHE A 405 7.09 -60.17 24.71
C PHE A 405 5.73 -60.12 24.02
N ARG A 406 4.91 -61.15 24.22
CA ARG A 406 3.53 -61.15 23.75
C ARG A 406 2.78 -60.15 24.63
N ARG A 407 2.23 -59.08 24.04
CA ARG A 407 1.26 -58.22 24.73
C ARG A 407 0.01 -59.10 24.90
N ASP A 408 -0.15 -59.72 26.06
CA ASP A 408 -1.43 -60.34 26.39
C ASP A 408 -2.42 -59.18 26.53
N MET A 409 -3.19 -58.98 25.46
CA MET A 409 -4.28 -58.02 25.42
C MET A 409 -5.23 -58.44 26.54
N ALA A 410 -5.46 -57.53 27.48
CA ALA A 410 -6.25 -57.75 28.67
C ALA A 410 -7.54 -58.52 28.39
N SER A 411 -7.66 -59.73 28.94
CA SER A 411 -8.95 -60.38 29.21
C SER A 411 -9.64 -59.81 30.45
N THR A 412 -9.39 -58.54 30.76
CA THR A 412 -9.92 -57.81 31.93
C THR A 412 -10.38 -56.40 31.54
N PHE A 413 -11.05 -56.29 30.40
CA PHE A 413 -11.82 -55.10 30.01
C PHE A 413 -13.32 -55.40 29.86
N THR A 414 -13.83 -56.45 30.52
CA THR A 414 -15.26 -56.81 30.52
C THR A 414 -16.02 -56.46 31.80
N GLU A 415 -15.38 -55.92 32.85
CA GLU A 415 -16.07 -55.60 34.12
C GLU A 415 -16.01 -54.13 34.58
N TRP A 416 -15.50 -53.21 33.76
CA TRP A 416 -15.59 -51.76 34.02
C TRP A 416 -16.44 -51.02 32.97
N GLY A 417 -17.44 -51.69 32.42
CA GLY A 417 -18.44 -51.11 31.51
C GLY A 417 -19.46 -50.18 32.18
N GLN A 418 -19.20 -49.69 33.40
CA GLN A 418 -20.17 -48.88 34.16
C GLN A 418 -19.53 -47.74 34.98
N ILE A 419 -18.45 -47.10 34.52
CA ILE A 419 -18.10 -45.74 34.98
C ILE A 419 -17.55 -44.93 33.80
N SER A 420 -18.43 -44.55 32.87
CA SER A 420 -18.13 -43.58 31.81
C SER A 420 -18.87 -42.24 31.97
N GLU A 421 -19.51 -41.98 33.11
CA GLU A 421 -20.28 -40.73 33.32
C GLU A 421 -19.61 -39.65 34.19
N ILE A 422 -18.36 -39.81 34.68
CA ILE A 422 -17.80 -38.85 35.67
C ILE A 422 -16.66 -37.95 35.13
N PHE A 423 -16.18 -38.12 33.90
CA PHE A 423 -15.18 -37.19 33.33
C PHE A 423 -15.56 -36.74 31.91
N LYS A 424 -16.51 -35.80 31.83
CA LYS A 424 -16.54 -34.87 30.70
C LYS A 424 -15.40 -33.85 30.89
N PRO A 425 -14.48 -33.68 29.93
CA PRO A 425 -13.57 -32.53 29.96
C PRO A 425 -14.37 -31.24 29.79
N LEU A 426 -14.09 -30.27 30.66
CA LEU A 426 -14.50 -28.89 30.50
C LEU A 426 -13.88 -28.35 29.20
N THR A 427 -14.72 -28.06 28.22
CA THR A 427 -14.37 -27.19 27.08
C THR A 427 -14.39 -25.74 27.54
N GLU A 428 -13.25 -25.05 27.46
CA GLU A 428 -13.18 -23.59 27.43
C GLU A 428 -13.54 -23.07 26.02
N PRO A 429 -14.03 -21.82 25.90
CA PRO A 429 -14.95 -21.42 24.85
C PRO A 429 -14.25 -20.88 23.59
N GLU A 430 -14.65 -21.36 22.42
CA GLU A 430 -14.56 -20.57 21.19
C GLU A 430 -15.79 -19.66 21.08
N SER A 431 -15.51 -18.37 20.97
CA SER A 431 -16.46 -17.30 20.68
C SER A 431 -17.14 -17.54 19.33
N GLY A 432 -18.46 -17.34 19.30
CA GLY A 432 -19.33 -17.77 18.21
C GLY A 432 -19.33 -16.94 16.93
N ARG A 433 -19.96 -17.53 15.90
CA ARG A 433 -21.05 -16.92 15.12
C ARG A 433 -21.74 -18.00 14.28
N GLU A 434 -23.07 -18.01 14.34
CA GLU A 434 -24.00 -18.87 13.60
C GLU A 434 -23.88 -18.69 12.08
N PRO A 435 -24.38 -19.69 11.32
CA PRO A 435 -25.71 -19.51 10.74
C PRO A 435 -26.61 -20.77 10.80
N GLY A 436 -27.87 -20.58 11.21
CA GLY A 436 -28.99 -21.44 10.77
C GLY A 436 -29.32 -21.19 9.30
N GLU A 437 -30.20 -21.89 8.61
CA GLU A 437 -31.07 -23.03 8.89
C GLU A 437 -31.58 -23.48 7.49
N LEU A 438 -32.07 -24.72 7.40
CA LEU A 438 -33.01 -25.27 6.39
C LEU A 438 -32.51 -25.66 4.97
N GLU A 439 -32.28 -26.97 4.86
CA GLU A 439 -32.96 -27.94 3.97
C GLU A 439 -33.51 -27.50 2.60
N GLY A 440 -33.20 -28.32 1.58
CA GLY A 440 -34.13 -28.56 0.47
C GLY A 440 -33.53 -29.07 -0.84
N LEU A 441 -33.80 -30.34 -1.16
CA LEU A 441 -33.93 -30.93 -2.51
C LEU A 441 -32.68 -31.31 -3.35
N LYS A 442 -32.41 -32.61 -3.27
CA LYS A 442 -31.97 -33.55 -4.31
C LYS A 442 -32.38 -33.17 -5.75
N ASN A 443 -31.43 -33.22 -6.71
CA ASN A 443 -31.32 -34.21 -7.81
C ASN A 443 -30.65 -33.65 -9.09
N HIS A 444 -29.83 -34.53 -9.70
CA HIS A 444 -29.47 -34.62 -11.13
C HIS A 444 -28.83 -33.42 -11.85
N MET A 445 -27.55 -33.52 -12.22
CA MET A 445 -27.13 -33.99 -13.57
C MET A 445 -25.62 -33.91 -13.76
N GLN A 446 -25.06 -35.04 -14.20
CA GLN A 446 -23.76 -35.20 -14.85
C GLN A 446 -23.93 -34.87 -16.34
N VAL A 447 -22.84 -34.46 -17.02
CA VAL A 447 -22.55 -34.31 -18.48
C VAL A 447 -21.93 -32.91 -18.69
N GLY A 448 -20.70 -32.70 -19.14
CA GLY A 448 -19.94 -33.17 -20.31
C GLY A 448 -19.18 -31.91 -20.80
N GLN A 449 -17.84 -31.87 -20.78
CA GLN A 449 -16.94 -32.10 -21.92
C GLN A 449 -17.31 -31.38 -23.23
N ASP A 450 -16.32 -30.65 -23.73
CA ASP A 450 -16.09 -30.08 -25.07
C ASP A 450 -16.73 -28.73 -25.47
N SER A 451 -15.89 -27.70 -25.49
CA SER A 451 -15.76 -26.64 -26.52
C SER A 451 -14.47 -25.87 -26.30
#